data_AF-G6Y2P9-F1
#
_entry.id   AF-G6Y2P9-F1
#
_cell.length_a   1.000
_cell.length_b   1.000
_cell.length_c   1.000
_cell.angle_alpha   90.00
_cell.angle_beta   90.00
_cell.angle_gamma   90.00
#
_symmetry.space_group_name_H-M   'P 1'
#
loop_
_entity.id
_entity.type
_entity.pdbx_description
1 polymer ?
#
loop_
_entity_poly.entity_id
_entity_poly.type
_entity_poly.pdbx_seq_one_letter_code
_entity_poly.pdbx_strand_id
1 'polypeptide(L)'
;MRIIVQNSKCQGHARCAAQAPDIFKLDEEGYILPGDIEVAEGQELLASRGARSCPERALELGRALAARVESDVIQPRACRA
;
A
#
# COMPACT_ATOMS: atom_id res chain seq x y z
N MET A 1 9.53 5.50 -8.78
CA MET A 1 8.52 4.43 -8.54
C MET A 1 7.40 4.91 -7.62
N ARG A 2 6.21 4.29 -7.61
CA ARG A 2 5.13 4.60 -6.65
C ARG A 2 4.72 3.36 -5.85
N ILE A 3 4.39 3.52 -4.57
CA ILE A 3 3.80 2.47 -3.73
C ILE A 3 2.32 2.78 -3.54
N ILE A 4 1.46 1.84 -3.91
CA ILE A 4 0.02 1.92 -3.66
C ILE A 4 -0.24 1.30 -2.28
N VAL A 5 -0.88 2.05 -1.41
CA VAL A 5 -1.15 1.63 -0.03
C VAL A 5 -2.59 1.15 0.08
N GLN A 6 -2.76 -0.13 0.42
CA GLN A 6 -4.06 -0.74 0.68
C GLN A 6 -4.28 -0.82 2.20
N ASN A 7 -4.75 0.28 2.80
CA ASN A 7 -4.96 0.37 4.25
C ASN A 7 -5.89 -0.72 4.80
N SER A 8 -6.89 -1.16 4.02
CA SER A 8 -7.81 -2.24 4.39
C SER A 8 -7.13 -3.60 4.64
N LYS A 9 -5.92 -3.81 4.10
CA LYS A 9 -5.12 -5.03 4.32
C LYS A 9 -4.06 -4.84 5.39
N CYS A 10 -3.83 -3.62 5.87
CA CYS A 10 -2.79 -3.36 6.86
C CYS A 10 -3.22 -3.89 8.24
N GLN A 11 -2.34 -4.65 8.89
CA GLN A 11 -2.57 -5.25 10.21
C GLN A 11 -1.52 -4.83 11.24
N GLY A 12 -0.89 -3.66 11.06
CA GLY A 12 0.03 -3.10 12.07
C GLY A 12 1.37 -3.83 12.27
N HIS A 13 1.81 -4.69 11.33
CA HIS A 13 3.06 -5.46 11.48
C HIS A 13 4.35 -4.62 11.48
N ALA A 14 4.30 -3.35 11.07
CA ALA A 14 5.43 -2.41 11.00
C ALA A 14 6.68 -2.85 10.21
N ARG A 15 6.65 -3.98 9.49
CA ARG A 15 7.81 -4.53 8.74
C ARG A 15 8.27 -3.65 7.58
N CYS A 16 7.38 -2.85 6.99
CA CYS A 16 7.73 -1.91 5.94
C CYS A 16 8.61 -0.78 6.50
N ALA A 17 8.20 -0.16 7.60
CA ALA A 17 8.97 0.87 8.30
C ALA A 17 10.28 0.33 8.89
N ALA A 18 10.31 -0.91 9.36
CA ALA A 18 11.56 -1.54 9.79
C ALA A 18 12.59 -1.67 8.65
N GLN A 19 12.14 -1.85 7.39
CA GLN A 19 13.05 -1.91 6.24
C GLN A 19 13.40 -0.54 5.64
N ALA A 20 12.46 0.40 5.66
CA ALA A 20 12.66 1.72 5.09
C ALA A 20 11.85 2.76 5.88
N PRO A 21 12.35 3.16 7.07
CA PRO A 21 11.63 4.09 7.97
C PRO A 21 11.52 5.50 7.39
N ASP A 22 12.39 5.84 6.45
CA ASP A 22 12.36 7.12 5.74
C ASP A 22 11.22 7.20 4.73
N ILE A 23 10.78 6.04 4.20
CA ILE A 23 9.77 5.93 3.15
C ILE A 23 8.39 5.61 3.73
N PHE A 24 8.32 4.63 4.64
CA PHE A 24 7.06 4.17 5.22
C PHE A 24 6.87 4.79 6.59
N LYS A 25 5.97 5.77 6.67
CA LYS A 25 5.55 6.38 7.92
C LYS A 25 4.35 5.62 8.48
N LEU A 26 4.44 5.30 9.77
CA LEU A 26 3.37 4.67 10.53
C LEU A 26 2.75 5.70 11.47
N ASP A 27 1.49 5.47 11.84
CA ASP A 27 0.86 6.16 12.96
C ASP A 27 1.31 5.60 14.31
N GLU A 28 0.74 6.15 15.39
CA GLU A 28 1.04 5.77 16.77
C GLU A 28 0.59 4.34 17.11
N GLU A 29 -0.35 3.77 16.33
CA GLU A 29 -0.85 2.41 16.48
C GLU A 29 -0.05 1.40 15.64
N GLY A 30 0.89 1.86 14.83
CA GLY A 30 1.76 1.03 13.99
C GLY A 30 1.16 0.69 12.62
N TYR A 31 0.05 1.31 12.22
CA TYR A 31 -0.51 1.19 10.88
C TYR A 31 0.17 2.14 9.92
N ILE A 32 0.20 1.75 8.65
CA ILE A 32 0.72 2.63 7.61
C ILE A 32 -0.26 3.77 7.34
N LEU A 33 0.28 4.98 7.20
CA LEU A 33 -0.53 6.15 6.86
C LEU A 33 -1.24 5.94 5.50
N PRO A 34 -2.48 6.40 5.36
CA PRO A 34 -3.21 6.31 4.10
C PRO A 34 -2.62 7.23 3.05
N GLY A 35 -2.71 6.78 1.80
CA GLY A 35 -2.21 7.52 0.64
C GLY A 35 -1.02 6.85 -0.01
N ASP A 36 -0.97 6.96 -1.33
CA ASP A 36 0.10 6.38 -2.12
C ASP A 36 1.41 7.14 -1.90
N ILE A 37 2.54 6.42 -1.88
CA ILE A 37 3.85 6.98 -1.59
C ILE A 37 4.63 7.12 -2.88
N GLU A 38 5.05 8.35 -3.21
CA GLU A 38 6.02 8.59 -4.28
C GLU A 38 7.44 8.35 -3.75
N VAL A 39 8.18 7.49 -4.44
CA VAL A 39 9.53 7.10 -4.03
C VAL A 39 10.54 7.88 -4.85
N ALA A 40 11.43 8.60 -4.15
CA ALA A 40 12.53 9.34 -4.74
C ALA A 40 13.50 8.42 -5.50
N GLU A 41 14.16 8.99 -6.51
CA GLU A 41 15.19 8.28 -7.28
C GLU A 41 16.33 7.84 -6.35
N GLY A 42 16.77 6.59 -6.49
CA GLY A 42 17.78 5.96 -5.62
C GLY A 42 17.22 5.24 -4.39
N GLN A 43 15.97 5.48 -3.99
CA GLN A 43 15.31 4.76 -2.88
C GLN A 43 14.39 3.61 -3.35
N GLU A 44 14.33 3.37 -4.66
CA GLU A 44 13.41 2.40 -5.26
C GLU A 44 13.66 0.96 -4.78
N LEU A 45 14.92 0.58 -4.57
CA LEU A 45 15.25 -0.75 -4.02
C LEU A 45 14.78 -0.92 -2.58
N LEU A 46 14.94 0.11 -1.75
CA LEU A 46 14.49 0.09 -0.35
C LEU A 46 12.97 0.05 -0.27
N ALA A 47 12.28 0.86 -1.06
CA ALA A 47 10.83 0.85 -1.15
C ALA A 47 10.29 -0.50 -1.64
N SER A 48 10.91 -1.10 -2.66
CA SER A 48 10.53 -2.43 -3.16
C SER A 48 10.73 -3.51 -2.10
N ARG A 49 11.86 -3.47 -1.37
CA ARG A 49 12.13 -4.41 -0.28
C ARG A 49 11.16 -4.24 0.89
N GLY A 50 10.83 -3.00 1.27
CA GLY A 50 9.87 -2.71 2.33
C GLY A 50 8.43 -3.08 1.95
N ALA A 51 8.03 -2.88 0.70
CA ALA A 51 6.72 -3.35 0.22
C ALA A 51 6.60 -4.87 0.28
N ARG A 52 7.65 -5.59 -0.17
CA ARG A 52 7.70 -7.07 -0.16
C ARG A 52 7.85 -7.67 1.24
N SER A 53 8.23 -6.89 2.25
CA SER A 53 8.31 -7.37 3.63
C SER A 53 6.94 -7.47 4.30
N CYS A 54 5.91 -6.86 3.73
CA CYS A 54 4.55 -6.92 4.25
C CYS A 54 3.94 -8.33 4.06
N PRO A 55 3.59 -9.04 5.14
CA PRO A 55 2.99 -10.38 5.05
C PRO A 55 1.59 -10.33 4.42
N GLU A 56 0.83 -9.27 4.69
CA GLU A 56 -0.53 -9.07 4.19
C GLU A 56 -0.59 -8.55 2.75
N ARG A 57 0.57 -8.25 2.16
CA ARG A 57 0.68 -7.66 0.82
C ARG A 57 -0.17 -6.38 0.68
N ALA A 58 -0.18 -5.56 1.74
CA ALA A 58 -0.89 -4.28 1.78
C ALA A 58 -0.20 -3.17 0.95
N LEU A 59 0.99 -3.44 0.43
CA LEU A 59 1.79 -2.49 -0.34
C LEU A 59 2.05 -3.04 -1.74
N GLU A 60 1.57 -2.33 -2.75
CA GLU A 60 1.70 -2.73 -4.15
C GLU A 60 2.66 -1.80 -4.89
N LEU A 61 3.52 -2.38 -5.73
CA LEU A 61 4.48 -1.62 -6.53
C LEU A 61 3.78 -1.12 -7.80
N GLY A 62 3.40 0.15 -7.82
CA GLY A 62 2.91 0.81 -9.01
C GLY A 62 4.08 1.27 -9.87
N ARG A 63 4.22 0.69 -11.07
CA ARG A 63 4.84 1.45 -12.17
C ARG A 63 3.87 2.60 -12.46
N ALA A 64 4.37 3.81 -12.70
CA ALA A 64 3.54 4.98 -12.98
C ALA A 64 2.65 4.74 -14.23
N LEU A 65 1.53 4.08 -14.03
CA LEU A 65 0.36 4.04 -14.88
C LEU A 65 -0.80 4.26 -13.91
N ALA A 66 -1.09 5.54 -13.68
CA ALA A 66 -2.27 5.93 -12.93
C ALA A 66 -3.51 5.26 -13.54
N ALA A 67 -4.46 4.90 -12.67
CA ALA A 67 -5.82 4.48 -12.98
C ALA A 67 -6.05 3.04 -13.50
N ARG A 68 -6.24 2.10 -12.56
CA ARG A 68 -7.37 1.16 -12.60
C ARG A 68 -8.00 1.05 -11.20
N VAL A 69 -8.44 2.19 -10.69
CA VAL A 69 -9.51 2.17 -9.67
C VAL A 69 -10.80 1.77 -10.41
N GLU A 70 -11.64 0.98 -9.73
CA GLU A 70 -12.93 0.39 -10.15
C GLU A 70 -12.86 -1.11 -10.50
N SER A 71 -12.99 -1.98 -9.48
CA SER A 71 -13.62 -3.30 -9.73
C SER A 71 -14.21 -4.05 -8.53
N ASP A 72 -14.18 -3.56 -7.27
CA ASP A 72 -14.72 -4.35 -6.14
C ASP A 72 -15.69 -3.59 -5.22
N VAL A 73 -16.43 -2.61 -5.76
CA VAL A 73 -17.73 -2.27 -5.17
C VAL A 73 -18.71 -3.34 -5.63
N ILE A 74 -18.75 -4.42 -4.86
CA ILE A 74 -19.76 -5.47 -4.89
C ILE A 74 -21.13 -4.78 -4.82
N GLN A 75 -21.79 -4.58 -5.97
CA GLN A 75 -23.20 -4.21 -5.99
C GLN A 75 -24.00 -5.42 -5.51
N PRO A 76 -24.78 -5.29 -4.42
CA PRO A 76 -25.76 -6.32 -4.09
C PRO A 76 -26.76 -6.33 -5.25
N ARG A 77 -26.89 -7.47 -5.93
CA ARG A 77 -28.01 -7.72 -6.85
C ARG A 77 -29.30 -7.72 -6.03
N ALA A 78 -29.85 -6.54 -5.77
CA ALA A 78 -31.20 -6.38 -5.30
C ALA A 78 -32.16 -6.86 -6.38
N CYS A 79 -33.12 -7.68 -5.95
CA CYS A 79 -34.17 -8.31 -6.72
C CYS A 79 -34.83 -7.37 -7.74
N ARG A 80 -35.15 -7.91 -8.92
CA ARG A 80 -36.32 -7.45 -9.68
C ARG A 80 -37.16 -8.65 -10.12
N ALA A 81 -38.38 -8.63 -9.56
CA ALA A 81 -39.68 -9.14 -9.98
C ALA A 81 -39.78 -10.57 -10.51
#